data_AF-A0A1E5PJ68-F1
#
_entry.id   AF-A0A1E5PJ68-F1
#
_cell.length_a   1.000
_cell.length_b   1.000
_cell.length_c   1.000
_cell.angle_alpha   90.00
_cell.angle_beta   90.00
_cell.angle_gamma   90.00
#
_symmetry.space_group_name_H-M   'P 1'
#
loop_
_entity.id
_entity.type
_entity.pdbx_description
1 polymer ?
#
loop_
_entity_poly.entity_id
_entity_poly.type
_entity_poly.pdbx_seq_one_letter_code
_entity_poly.pdbx_strand_id
1 'polypeptide(L)' 'MVQKFGVDPAAVRPEIPLYELRMDSLALEEFRILIEEQLNIDLEDATLTSRNTVGELVELVHTRTLG' A
#
# COMPACT_ATOMS: atom_id res chain seq x y z
N MET A 1 -3.03 0.30 -13.23
CA MET A 1 -2.34 0.09 -11.93
C MET A 1 -2.86 -1.09 -11.12
N VAL A 2 -4.14 -1.50 -11.21
CA VAL A 2 -4.65 -2.64 -10.40
C VAL A 2 -4.23 -4.03 -10.92
N GLN A 3 -3.86 -4.13 -12.21
CA GLN A 3 -3.42 -5.40 -12.82
C GLN A 3 -2.02 -5.87 -12.40
N LYS A 4 -1.21 -5.02 -11.72
CA LYS A 4 0.18 -5.37 -11.36
C LYS A 4 0.27 -6.30 -10.15
N PHE A 5 -0.74 -6.28 -9.28
CA PHE A 5 -0.76 -7.00 -8.00
C PHE A 5 -1.78 -8.14 -7.94
N GLY A 6 -2.53 -8.40 -9.02
CA GLY A 6 -3.55 -9.46 -9.05
C GLY A 6 -4.74 -9.22 -8.13
N VAL A 7 -4.94 -7.98 -7.67
CA VAL A 7 -6.02 -7.58 -6.78
C VAL A 7 -7.25 -7.21 -7.60
N ASP A 8 -8.44 -7.65 -7.19
CA ASP A 8 -9.71 -7.15 -7.76
C ASP A 8 -9.98 -5.74 -7.21
N PRO A 9 -10.08 -4.68 -8.05
CA PRO A 9 -10.36 -3.34 -7.57
C PRO A 9 -11.68 -3.23 -6.82
N ALA A 10 -12.67 -4.06 -7.15
CA ALA A 10 -13.95 -4.08 -6.44
C ALA A 10 -13.81 -4.64 -5.02
N ALA A 11 -12.79 -5.47 -4.79
CA ALA A 11 -12.44 -6.04 -3.50
C ALA A 11 -11.57 -5.11 -2.65
N VAL A 12 -11.10 -3.96 -3.16
CA VAL A 12 -10.33 -3.00 -2.34
C VAL A 12 -11.31 -2.21 -1.47
N ARG A 13 -11.19 -2.39 -0.15
CA ARG A 13 -11.93 -1.64 0.88
C ARG A 13 -10.94 -1.15 1.94
N PRO A 14 -11.18 0.02 2.56
CA PRO A 14 -10.27 0.58 3.56
C PRO A 14 -9.99 -0.37 4.73
N GLU A 15 -10.96 -1.21 5.11
CA GLU A 15 -10.88 -2.09 6.27
C GLU A 15 -10.16 -3.40 5.97
N ILE A 16 -9.85 -3.68 4.70
CA ILE A 16 -9.27 -4.96 4.29
C ILE A 16 -7.78 -5.00 4.63
N PRO A 17 -7.32 -6.04 5.34
CA PRO A 17 -5.89 -6.27 5.56
C PRO A 17 -5.16 -6.54 4.25
N LEU A 18 -3.92 -6.06 4.13
CA LEU A 18 -3.10 -6.24 2.94
C LEU A 18 -2.83 -7.72 2.62
N TYR A 19 -2.79 -8.61 3.62
CA TYR A 19 -2.66 -10.06 3.38
C TYR A 19 -3.86 -10.66 2.63
N GLU A 20 -5.06 -10.09 2.76
CA GLU A 20 -6.27 -10.58 2.06
C GLU A 20 -6.27 -10.21 0.59
N LEU A 21 -5.50 -9.17 0.22
CA LEU A 21 -5.21 -8.82 -1.17
C LEU A 21 -4.20 -9.79 -1.82
N ARG A 22 -3.79 -10.84 -1.11
CA ARG A 22 -2.79 -11.83 -1.54
C ARG A 22 -1.45 -11.21 -1.95
N MET A 23 -1.13 -10.06 -1.37
CA MET A 23 0.18 -9.43 -1.54
C MET A 23 1.19 -10.16 -0.63
N ASP A 24 2.19 -10.79 -1.24
CA ASP A 24 3.33 -11.31 -0.50
C ASP A 24 4.28 -10.17 -0.07
N SER A 25 5.32 -10.51 0.68
CA SER A 25 6.29 -9.52 1.15
C SER A 25 7.02 -8.79 0.02
N LEU A 26 7.21 -9.43 -1.14
CA LEU A 26 7.86 -8.81 -2.29
C LEU A 26 6.90 -7.85 -3.00
N ALA A 27 5.64 -8.23 -3.18
CA ALA A 27 4.60 -7.38 -3.73
C ALA A 27 4.36 -6.14 -2.86
N LEU A 28 4.43 -6.28 -1.53
CA LEU A 28 4.35 -5.15 -0.60
C LEU A 28 5.54 -4.20 -0.74
N GLU A 29 6.75 -4.74 -0.88
CA GLU A 29 7.97 -3.98 -1.13
C GLU A 29 7.89 -3.19 -2.44
N GLU A 30 7.53 -3.87 -3.54
CA GLU A 30 7.34 -3.24 -4.85
C GLU A 30 6.23 -2.19 -4.82
N PHE A 31 5.16 -2.43 -4.06
CA PHE A 31 4.09 -1.47 -3.92
C PHE A 31 4.53 -0.22 -3.16
N ARG A 32 5.33 -0.37 -2.10
CA ARG A 32 5.92 0.77 -1.38
C ARG A 32 6.76 1.62 -2.33
N ILE A 33 7.67 1.00 -3.07
CA ILE A 33 8.54 1.69 -4.05
C ILE A 33 7.70 2.44 -5.09
N LEU A 34 6.65 1.83 -5.62
CA LEU A 34 5.79 2.50 -6.60
C LEU A 34 5.07 3.73 -6.02
N ILE A 35 4.65 3.68 -4.76
CA ILE A 35 4.02 4.83 -4.10
C ILE A 35 5.05 5.95 -3.90
N GLU A 36 6.25 5.62 -3.43
CA GLU A 36 7.36 6.56 -3.26
C GLU A 36 7.71 7.24 -4.58
N GLU A 37 7.86 6.47 -5.67
CA GLU A 37 8.16 7.00 -7.01
C GLU A 37 7.04 7.89 -7.57
N GLN A 38 5.77 7.51 -7.40
CA GLN A 38 4.66 8.26 -8.00
C GLN A 38 4.29 9.53 -7.24
N LEU A 39 4.47 9.53 -5.92
CA LEU A 39 4.09 10.66 -5.07
C LEU A 39 5.31 11.47 -4.61
N ASN A 40 6.51 11.01 -4.92
CA ASN A 40 7.77 11.63 -4.51
C ASN A 40 7.84 11.82 -2.97
N ILE A 41 7.47 10.75 -2.24
CA ILE A 41 7.50 10.68 -0.78
C ILE A 41 8.44 9.57 -0.32
N ASP A 42 8.90 9.65 0.93
CA ASP A 42 9.73 8.62 1.57
C ASP A 42 8.88 7.83 2.60
N LEU A 43 8.83 6.50 2.41
CA LEU A 43 8.13 5.55 3.27
C LEU A 43 9.09 4.53 3.92
N GLU A 44 10.41 4.71 3.86
CA GLU A 44 11.38 3.76 4.45
C GLU A 44 11.17 3.55 5.96
N ASP A 45 10.79 4.61 6.68
CA ASP A 45 10.48 4.55 8.12
C ASP A 45 9.10 3.94 8.43
N ALA A 46 8.26 3.76 7.42
CA ALA A 46 6.93 3.21 7.61
C ALA A 46 6.98 1.69 7.62
N THR A 47 6.74 1.10 8.79
CA THR A 47 6.65 -0.36 8.93
C THR A 47 5.33 -0.87 8.34
N LEU A 48 5.26 -0.94 7.00
CA LEU A 48 4.15 -1.59 6.30
C LEU A 48 4.25 -3.09 6.49
N THR A 49 3.27 -3.64 7.20
CA THR A 49 3.14 -5.09 7.40
C THR A 49 1.88 -5.59 6.71
N SER A 50 1.85 -6.88 6.38
CA SER A 50 0.67 -7.51 5.78
C SER A 50 -0.59 -7.46 6.66
N ARG A 51 -0.43 -7.13 7.96
CA ARG A 51 -1.51 -6.93 8.92
C ARG A 51 -2.17 -5.56 8.81
N ASN A 52 -1.50 -4.58 8.21
CA ASN A 52 -2.07 -3.27 8.01
C ASN A 52 -3.24 -3.34 7.03
N THR A 53 -4.16 -2.40 7.18
CA THR A 53 -5.29 -2.27 6.25
C THR A 53 -4.95 -1.32 5.10
N VAL A 54 -5.73 -1.39 4.02
CA VAL A 54 -5.62 -0.43 2.91
C VAL A 54 -5.84 1.01 3.41
N GLY A 55 -6.76 1.22 4.35
CA GLY A 55 -7.04 2.53 4.92
C GLY A 55 -5.84 3.12 5.64
N GLU A 56 -5.19 2.33 6.50
CA GLU A 56 -3.97 2.75 7.22
C GLU A 56 -2.83 3.12 6.26
N LEU A 57 -2.67 2.37 5.16
CA LEU A 57 -1.71 2.72 4.12
C LEU A 57 -2.06 4.07 3.47
N VAL A 58 -3.33 4.28 3.12
CA VAL A 58 -3.77 5.54 2.50
C VAL A 58 -3.55 6.72 3.44
N GLU A 59 -3.85 6.58 4.73
CA GLU A 59 -3.61 7.62 5.73
C GLU A 59 -2.12 7.94 5.92
N LEU A 60 -1.27 6.92 5.93
CA LEU A 60 0.18 7.07 5.98
C LEU A 60 0.68 7.89 4.78
N VAL A 61 0.26 7.52 3.57
CA VAL A 61 0.61 8.22 2.33
C VAL A 61 0.12 9.66 2.35
N HIS A 62 -1.13 9.87 2.78
CA HIS A 62 -1.73 11.20 2.90
C HIS A 62 -0.95 12.09 3.86
N THR A 63 -0.53 11.55 5.01
CA THR A 63 0.29 12.27 6.01
C THR A 63 1.63 12.70 5.43
N ARG A 64 2.24 11.89 4.56
CA ARG A 64 3.54 12.15 3.94
C ARG A 64 3.45 13.10 2.73
N THR A 65 2.31 13.13 2.04
CA THR A 65 2.11 13.96 0.85
C THR A 65 1.67 15.39 1.18
N LEU A 66 1.01 15.58 2.32
CA LEU A 66 0.53 16.90 2.79
C LEU A 66 1.40 17.52 3.89
N GLY A 67 2.57 16.93 4.14
CA GLY A 67 3.60 17.44 5.07
C GLY A 67 4.61 18.35 4.39
#